data_AF-A0A8H6YXB9-F1
#
_entry.id   AF-A0A8H6YXB9-F1
#
_cell.length_a   1.000
_cell.length_b   1.000
_cell.length_c   1.000
_cell.angle_alpha   90.00
_cell.angle_beta   90.00
_cell.angle_gamma   90.00
#
_symmetry.space_group_name_H-M   'P 1'
#
loop_
_entity.id
_entity.type
_entity.pdbx_description
1 polymer ?
#
loop_
_entity_poly.entity_id
_entity_poly.type
_entity_poly.pdbx_seq_one_letter_code
_entity_poly.pdbx_strand_id
1 'polypeptide(L)'
;MLRHLEADRARVAELEARILDLERSIAELRAEKAIAQERLNSYKYPVLTLPNEIISEIFVHFLPSYPICPPLVGPLSPTSLIQICRKWRAVTLATPTLWRAIEFCYYFDHESYTPDWRCPTFQIGDAWLGRSGSCPLSMSIDTFRVGYALLSAIVPHRARWEHLKLSIDPSSLPRLFDGPAPLLRHLDLLLSNCQPIELHAVDLPQLRSVMIRVFDEPMAGAVESIPLPWAQLTSLVLWAVPSSVMVSILHQAPSLVHCVLGFPPKHELSSFGGEHITLPCLETLGLETLVSETFGLIAREDFLLNLSVPALRRLEFNEGTLGSNPIGSLTAFISMSANLQEIKITAYQTSIGPTTLQNTKEMISIPNTSPTTIIRIEISLAL
;
A
#
# COMPACT_ATOMS: atom_id res chain seq x y z
N MET A 1 52.60 42.67 50.38
CA MET A 1 51.34 42.43 51.12
C MET A 1 50.40 43.64 51.04
N LEU A 2 50.79 44.84 51.50
CA LEU A 2 49.95 46.05 51.44
C LEU A 2 49.50 46.46 50.01
N ARG A 3 50.38 46.38 49.00
CA ARG A 3 50.02 46.68 47.59
C ARG A 3 49.00 45.70 46.97
N HIS A 4 48.97 44.45 47.41
CA HIS A 4 47.99 43.48 46.94
C HIS A 4 46.61 43.78 47.53
N LEU A 5 46.55 44.25 48.79
CA LEU A 5 45.31 44.63 49.46
C LEU A 5 44.60 45.81 48.78
N GLU A 6 45.37 46.82 48.32
CA GLU A 6 44.82 47.97 47.59
C GLU A 6 44.34 47.58 46.18
N ALA A 7 45.10 46.72 45.48
CA ALA A 7 44.71 46.20 44.18
C ALA A 7 43.43 45.35 44.26
N ASP A 8 43.32 44.49 45.27
CA ASP A 8 42.13 43.67 45.49
C ASP A 8 40.90 44.52 45.84
N ARG A 9 41.06 45.57 46.66
CA ARG A 9 39.97 46.52 46.97
C ARG A 9 39.49 47.28 45.73
N ALA A 10 40.40 47.76 44.89
CA ALA A 10 40.05 48.40 43.63
C ALA A 10 39.31 47.44 42.69
N ARG A 11 39.76 46.18 42.65
CA ARG A 11 39.11 45.13 41.85
C ARG A 11 37.71 44.79 42.35
N VAL A 12 37.51 44.71 43.67
CA VAL A 12 36.17 44.49 44.26
C VAL A 12 35.23 45.64 43.90
N ALA A 13 35.67 46.89 44.05
CA ALA A 13 34.85 48.06 43.69
C ALA A 13 34.48 48.08 42.19
N GLU A 14 35.41 47.71 41.31
CA GLU A 14 35.15 47.56 39.87
C GLU A 14 34.11 46.45 39.60
N LEU A 15 34.23 45.31 40.28
CA LEU A 15 33.27 44.21 40.15
C LEU A 15 31.89 44.58 40.68
N GLU A 16 31.79 45.30 41.80
CA GLU A 16 30.54 45.80 42.36
C GLU A 16 29.83 46.77 41.41
N ALA A 17 30.57 47.73 40.84
CA ALA A 17 30.03 48.64 39.82
C ALA A 17 29.51 47.87 38.60
N ARG A 18 30.25 46.85 38.16
CA ARG A 18 29.85 46.01 37.02
C ARG A 18 28.65 45.13 37.34
N ILE A 19 28.52 44.63 38.57
CA ILE A 19 27.32 43.92 39.04
C ILE A 19 26.11 44.84 38.96
N LEU A 20 26.20 46.07 39.48
CA LEU A 20 25.10 47.05 39.45
C LEU A 20 24.65 47.38 38.03
N ASP A 21 25.58 47.57 37.10
CA ASP A 21 25.24 47.84 35.70
C ASP A 21 24.60 46.63 34.99
N LEU A 22 25.07 45.41 35.30
CA LEU A 22 24.46 44.18 34.79
C LEU A 22 23.06 43.96 35.37
N GLU A 23 22.85 44.24 36.65
CA GLU A 23 21.53 44.14 37.30
C GLU A 23 20.52 45.11 36.66
N ARG A 24 20.96 46.34 36.34
CA ARG A 24 20.14 47.31 35.59
C ARG A 24 19.78 46.79 34.20
N SER A 25 20.77 46.27 33.47
CA SER A 25 20.56 45.70 32.14
C SER A 25 19.59 44.50 32.17
N ILE A 26 19.70 43.64 33.19
CA ILE A 26 18.77 42.51 33.39
C ILE A 26 17.35 43.01 33.67
N ALA A 27 17.19 44.06 34.48
CA ALA A 27 15.88 44.63 34.79
C ALA A 27 15.21 45.22 33.54
N GLU A 28 15.97 45.97 32.72
CA GLU A 28 15.49 46.53 31.46
C GLU A 28 15.05 45.44 30.47
N LEU A 29 15.90 44.43 30.26
CA LEU A 29 15.57 43.29 29.39
C LEU A 29 14.35 42.50 29.89
N ARG A 30 14.16 42.37 31.21
CA ARG A 30 12.98 41.72 31.79
C ARG A 30 11.71 42.54 31.55
N ALA A 31 11.79 43.87 31.66
CA ALA A 31 10.67 44.76 31.36
C ALA A 31 10.31 44.71 29.87
N GLU A 32 11.29 44.78 28.98
CA GLU A 32 11.07 44.67 27.53
C GLU A 32 10.47 43.31 27.16
N LYS A 33 10.99 42.22 27.75
CA LYS A 33 10.43 40.87 27.60
C LYS A 33 8.96 40.82 28.04
N ALA A 34 8.60 41.45 29.15
CA ALA A 34 7.22 41.46 29.64
C ALA A 34 6.27 42.15 28.64
N ILE A 35 6.67 43.30 28.09
CA ILE A 35 5.89 44.04 27.08
C ILE A 35 5.77 43.22 25.78
N ALA A 36 6.84 42.55 25.35
CA ALA A 36 6.80 41.68 24.18
C ALA A 36 5.88 40.46 24.42
N GLN A 37 5.92 39.86 25.61
CA GLN A 37 5.08 38.73 25.98
C GLN A 37 3.60 39.11 26.04
N GLU A 38 3.26 40.29 26.55
CA GLU A 38 1.89 40.81 26.57
C GLU A 38 1.34 41.00 25.15
N ARG A 39 2.14 41.61 24.25
CA ARG A 39 1.79 41.71 22.83
C ARG A 39 1.56 40.33 22.20
N LEU A 40 2.43 39.36 22.47
CA LEU A 40 2.26 38.00 21.95
C LEU A 40 0.97 37.33 22.44
N ASN A 41 0.64 37.49 23.72
CA ASN A 41 -0.57 36.95 24.32
C ASN A 41 -1.85 37.59 23.74
N SER A 42 -1.78 38.80 23.20
CA SER A 42 -2.91 39.47 22.55
C SER A 42 -3.29 38.84 21.20
N TYR A 43 -2.35 38.16 20.51
CA TYR A 43 -2.64 37.53 19.24
C TYR A 43 -3.47 36.26 19.45
N LYS A 44 -4.67 36.26 18.87
CA LYS A 44 -5.48 35.05 18.74
C LYS A 44 -5.01 34.29 17.52
N TYR A 45 -4.43 33.12 17.72
CA TYR A 45 -4.11 32.19 16.64
C TYR A 45 -5.39 31.43 16.26
N PRO A 46 -5.97 31.65 15.06
CA PRO A 46 -7.30 31.12 14.71
C PRO A 46 -7.38 29.59 14.82
N VAL A 47 -6.30 28.88 14.51
CA VAL A 47 -6.23 27.41 14.63
C VAL A 47 -6.31 26.92 16.08
N LEU A 48 -5.95 27.77 17.06
CA LEU A 48 -6.09 27.47 18.48
C LEU A 48 -7.50 27.80 19.01
N THR A 49 -8.31 28.53 18.26
CA THR A 49 -9.71 28.84 18.61
C THR A 49 -10.73 27.88 18.00
N LEU A 50 -10.31 27.04 17.05
CA LEU A 50 -11.20 26.04 16.44
C LEU A 50 -11.70 25.02 17.47
N PRO A 51 -12.94 24.52 17.35
CA PRO A 51 -13.42 23.34 18.07
C PRO A 51 -12.55 22.12 17.80
N ASN A 52 -12.50 21.18 18.75
CA ASN A 52 -11.63 20.00 18.65
C ASN A 52 -12.03 19.08 17.49
N GLU A 53 -13.31 19.06 17.13
CA GLU A 53 -13.89 18.29 16.03
C GLU A 53 -13.33 18.78 14.69
N ILE A 54 -13.29 20.10 14.49
CA ILE A 54 -12.75 20.72 13.27
C ILE A 54 -11.24 20.50 13.18
N ILE A 55 -10.52 20.61 14.31
CA ILE A 55 -9.08 20.31 14.35
C ILE A 55 -8.82 18.84 13.99
N SER A 56 -9.63 17.92 14.52
CA SER A 56 -9.53 16.50 14.22
C SER A 56 -9.75 16.21 12.73
N GLU A 57 -10.74 16.86 12.11
CA GLU A 57 -11.01 16.71 10.68
C GLU A 57 -9.85 17.23 9.82
N ILE A 58 -9.30 18.39 10.18
CA ILE A 58 -8.09 18.93 9.53
C ILE A 58 -6.93 17.95 9.64
N PHE A 59 -6.76 17.32 10.81
CA PHE A 59 -5.70 16.33 11.01
C PHE A 59 -5.91 15.05 10.20
N VAL A 60 -7.15 14.62 10.00
CA VAL A 60 -7.44 13.47 9.12
C VAL A 60 -7.04 13.78 7.69
N HIS A 61 -7.34 14.99 7.20
CA HIS A 61 -6.93 15.44 5.86
C HIS A 61 -5.44 15.76 5.71
N PHE A 62 -4.71 15.93 6.81
CA PHE A 62 -3.26 16.07 6.79
C PHE A 62 -2.55 14.74 6.52
N LEU A 63 -3.17 13.61 6.85
CA LEU A 63 -2.61 12.28 6.61
C LEU A 63 -2.94 11.80 5.17
N PRO A 64 -2.21 10.82 4.64
CA PRO A 64 -2.63 10.12 3.43
C PRO A 64 -4.05 9.56 3.59
N SER A 65 -4.81 9.57 2.50
CA SER A 65 -6.18 9.04 2.49
C SER A 65 -6.19 7.58 2.93
N TYR A 66 -6.96 7.27 3.97
CA TYR A 66 -7.22 5.89 4.38
C TYR A 66 -7.72 5.06 3.18
N PRO A 67 -7.22 3.83 2.95
CA PRO A 67 -6.43 2.98 3.87
C PRO A 67 -4.90 3.13 3.78
N ILE A 68 -4.38 4.12 3.06
CA ILE A 68 -2.92 4.30 2.92
C ILE A 68 -2.31 4.58 4.29
N CYS A 69 -1.23 3.86 4.61
CA CYS A 69 -0.54 4.03 5.89
C CYS A 69 0.37 5.27 5.83
N PRO A 70 0.24 6.23 6.77
CA PRO A 70 1.22 7.30 6.91
C PRO A 70 2.55 6.76 7.43
N PRO A 71 3.66 7.50 7.23
CA PRO A 71 4.91 7.17 7.90
C PRO A 71 4.75 7.25 9.42
N LEU A 72 5.39 6.34 10.16
CA LEU A 72 5.31 6.28 11.63
C LEU A 72 5.89 7.54 12.31
N VAL A 73 6.84 8.20 11.65
CA VAL A 73 7.49 9.45 12.09
C VAL A 73 7.72 10.38 10.89
N GLY A 74 7.78 11.69 11.14
CA GLY A 74 8.09 12.68 10.10
C GLY A 74 6.86 13.31 9.44
N PRO A 75 7.04 13.97 8.28
CA PRO A 75 5.94 14.64 7.59
C PRO A 75 4.76 13.71 7.31
N LEU A 76 3.53 14.24 7.34
CA LEU A 76 2.30 13.46 7.13
C LEU A 76 2.07 12.34 8.16
N SER A 77 2.72 12.40 9.32
CA SER A 77 2.53 11.46 10.43
C SER A 77 1.71 12.07 11.57
N PRO A 78 0.78 11.32 12.21
CA PRO A 78 0.12 11.77 13.43
C PRO A 78 1.12 11.99 14.58
N THR A 79 2.28 11.32 14.56
CA THR A 79 3.36 11.53 15.53
C THR A 79 3.95 12.95 15.45
N SER A 80 3.87 13.61 14.29
CA SER A 80 4.32 15.00 14.15
C SER A 80 3.34 15.99 14.77
N LEU A 81 2.04 15.70 14.70
CA LEU A 81 0.99 16.56 15.27
C LEU A 81 1.10 16.67 16.79
N ILE A 82 1.51 15.59 17.47
CA ILE A 82 1.67 15.57 18.94
C ILE A 82 2.87 16.38 19.46
N GLN A 83 3.74 16.87 18.57
CA GLN A 83 4.94 17.65 18.92
C GLN A 83 4.75 19.16 18.72
N ILE A 84 3.65 19.60 18.12
CA ILE A 84 3.46 21.01 17.74
C ILE A 84 3.09 21.87 18.95
N CYS A 85 2.00 21.55 19.64
CA CYS A 85 1.60 22.26 20.86
C CYS A 85 0.74 21.36 21.76
N ARG A 86 0.49 21.80 23.01
CA ARG A 86 -0.32 21.04 23.98
C ARG A 86 -1.74 20.74 23.48
N LYS A 87 -2.41 21.70 22.83
CA LYS A 87 -3.77 21.51 22.29
C LYS A 87 -3.79 20.45 21.21
N TRP A 88 -2.88 20.55 20.24
CA TRP A 88 -2.79 19.59 19.14
C TRP A 88 -2.46 18.20 19.66
N ARG A 89 -1.50 18.09 20.59
CA ARG A 89 -1.21 16.83 21.29
C ARG A 89 -2.44 16.21 21.92
N ALA A 90 -3.23 16.98 22.66
CA ALA A 90 -4.44 16.49 23.30
C ALA A 90 -5.47 16.00 22.27
N VAL A 91 -5.72 16.80 21.22
CA VAL A 91 -6.66 16.45 20.15
C VAL A 91 -6.20 15.20 19.39
N THR A 92 -4.97 15.17 18.89
CA THR A 92 -4.44 14.03 18.13
C THR A 92 -4.49 12.74 18.96
N LEU A 93 -4.10 12.77 20.24
CA LEU A 93 -4.15 11.59 21.12
C LEU A 93 -5.59 11.14 21.41
N ALA A 94 -6.56 12.06 21.41
CA ALA A 94 -7.97 11.76 21.66
C ALA A 94 -8.76 11.35 20.40
N THR A 95 -8.11 11.30 19.22
CA THR A 95 -8.75 10.99 17.94
C THR A 95 -8.25 9.64 17.40
N PRO A 96 -8.92 8.51 17.70
CA PRO A 96 -8.46 7.16 17.33
C PRO A 96 -8.27 6.93 15.83
N THR A 97 -9.07 7.60 14.99
CA THR A 97 -9.02 7.47 13.53
C THR A 97 -7.70 7.92 12.91
N LEU A 98 -6.92 8.76 13.60
CA LEU A 98 -5.58 9.18 13.14
C LEU A 98 -4.53 8.08 13.30
N TRP A 99 -4.80 7.06 14.12
CA TRP A 99 -3.84 6.00 14.47
C TRP A 99 -4.18 4.65 13.84
N ARG A 100 -5.24 4.58 13.03
CA ARG A 100 -5.81 3.31 12.55
C ARG A 100 -5.14 2.70 11.31
N ALA A 101 -4.20 3.41 10.68
CA ALA A 101 -3.43 2.93 9.54
C ALA A 101 -1.95 2.85 9.94
N ILE A 102 -1.34 1.67 9.88
CA ILE A 102 -0.04 1.40 10.48
C ILE A 102 0.83 0.59 9.53
N GLU A 103 2.04 1.07 9.27
CA GLU A 103 3.03 0.35 8.47
C GLU A 103 4.20 -0.10 9.33
N PHE A 104 4.39 -1.41 9.40
CA PHE A 104 5.51 -2.07 10.04
C PHE A 104 6.51 -2.54 8.97
N CYS A 105 7.37 -1.62 8.52
CA CYS A 105 8.52 -1.96 7.71
C CYS A 105 9.77 -1.20 8.20
N TYR A 106 10.95 -1.80 8.03
CA TYR A 106 12.21 -1.15 8.36
C TYR A 106 12.59 -0.17 7.25
N TYR A 107 12.56 1.12 7.57
CA TYR A 107 13.01 2.21 6.70
C TYR A 107 14.44 2.69 6.99
N PHE A 108 15.13 2.10 7.97
CA PHE A 108 16.46 2.58 8.39
C PHE A 108 17.60 1.67 7.94
N ASP A 109 18.68 2.37 7.60
CA ASP A 109 19.95 1.99 7.00
C ASP A 109 20.47 0.56 7.22
N HIS A 110 21.09 0.06 6.15
CA HIS A 110 21.92 -1.12 6.12
C HIS A 110 23.08 -0.97 7.12
N GLU A 111 23.01 -1.54 8.33
CA GLU A 111 24.22 -1.95 9.06
C GLU A 111 23.99 -2.76 10.37
N SER A 112 22.76 -2.97 10.83
CA SER A 112 22.54 -3.73 12.08
C SER A 112 21.33 -4.65 11.99
N TYR A 113 21.55 -5.82 11.40
CA TYR A 113 20.56 -6.90 11.29
C TYR A 113 20.38 -7.62 12.63
N THR A 114 19.47 -7.12 13.46
CA THR A 114 18.77 -7.95 14.45
C THR A 114 17.32 -7.47 14.55
N PRO A 115 16.32 -8.32 14.25
CA PRO A 115 14.92 -8.04 14.53
C PRO A 115 14.72 -7.99 16.05
N ASP A 116 14.94 -6.82 16.65
CA ASP A 116 14.70 -6.60 18.07
C ASP A 116 13.35 -5.89 18.24
N TRP A 117 12.49 -6.44 19.11
CA TRP A 117 11.23 -5.80 19.55
C TRP A 117 11.49 -4.45 20.23
N ARG A 118 12.74 -4.19 20.64
CA ARG A 118 13.22 -2.88 21.11
C ARG A 118 13.40 -1.87 19.99
N CYS A 119 13.18 -2.24 18.73
CA CYS A 119 13.20 -1.31 17.61
C CYS A 119 12.20 -0.16 17.86
N PRO A 120 12.62 1.12 17.72
CA PRO A 120 11.73 2.26 17.87
C PRO A 120 10.48 2.17 17.00
N THR A 121 10.59 1.59 15.80
CA THR A 121 9.46 1.38 14.87
C THR A 121 8.36 0.53 15.49
N PHE A 122 8.72 -0.56 16.18
CA PHE A 122 7.76 -1.45 16.83
C PHE A 122 7.04 -0.73 17.98
N GLN A 123 7.78 -0.05 18.85
CA GLN A 123 7.21 0.67 20.00
C GLN A 123 6.23 1.77 19.57
N ILE A 124 6.55 2.47 18.47
CA ILE A 124 5.65 3.49 17.91
C ILE A 124 4.40 2.82 17.32
N GLY A 125 4.56 1.76 16.53
CA GLY A 125 3.43 1.03 15.94
C GLY A 125 2.50 0.41 17.00
N ASP A 126 3.06 -0.16 18.08
CA ASP A 126 2.29 -0.67 19.21
C ASP A 126 1.52 0.45 19.94
N ALA A 127 2.16 1.60 20.15
CA ALA A 127 1.47 2.77 20.69
C ALA A 127 0.34 3.26 19.77
N TRP A 128 0.48 3.16 18.44
CA TRP A 128 -0.59 3.47 17.50
C TRP A 128 -1.72 2.46 17.57
N LEU A 129 -1.42 1.15 17.66
CA LEU A 129 -2.41 0.10 17.89
C LEU A 129 -3.25 0.38 19.14
N GLY A 130 -2.61 0.77 20.25
CA GLY A 130 -3.31 1.17 21.47
C GLY A 130 -4.20 2.40 21.30
N ARG A 131 -3.70 3.45 20.62
CA ARG A 131 -4.45 4.71 20.42
C ARG A 131 -5.60 4.60 19.43
N SER A 132 -5.52 3.66 18.50
CA SER A 132 -6.56 3.41 17.50
C SER A 132 -7.85 2.82 18.08
N GLY A 133 -7.85 2.42 19.36
CA GLY A 133 -9.06 2.08 20.11
C GLY A 133 -9.83 0.91 19.49
N SER A 134 -11.07 1.14 19.08
CA SER A 134 -11.91 0.15 18.39
C SER A 134 -12.00 0.35 16.88
N CYS A 135 -11.25 1.31 16.32
CA CYS A 135 -11.34 1.61 14.89
C CYS A 135 -10.90 0.41 14.03
N PRO A 136 -11.53 0.21 12.85
CA PRO A 136 -11.02 -0.70 11.85
C PRO A 136 -9.59 -0.32 11.43
N LEU A 137 -8.75 -1.32 11.24
CA LEU A 137 -7.31 -1.18 11.02
C LEU A 137 -6.95 -1.40 9.55
N SER A 138 -6.09 -0.53 9.04
CA SER A 138 -5.29 -0.79 7.85
C SER A 138 -3.86 -1.08 8.29
N MET A 139 -3.29 -2.20 7.87
CA MET A 139 -1.93 -2.58 8.25
C MET A 139 -1.12 -3.06 7.05
N SER A 140 0.13 -2.60 6.96
CA SER A 140 1.13 -3.08 6.03
C SER A 140 2.31 -3.64 6.81
N ILE A 141 2.68 -4.89 6.57
CA ILE A 141 3.67 -5.60 7.39
C ILE A 141 4.62 -6.37 6.49
N ASP A 142 5.91 -6.11 6.61
CA ASP A 142 6.94 -6.86 5.92
C ASP A 142 7.66 -7.80 6.89
N THR A 143 7.15 -9.03 7.08
CA THR A 143 7.68 -9.97 8.08
C THR A 143 9.10 -10.43 7.78
N PHE A 144 9.54 -10.39 6.52
CA PHE A 144 10.93 -10.67 6.15
C PHE A 144 11.89 -9.65 6.73
N ARG A 145 11.44 -8.41 6.87
CA ARG A 145 12.20 -7.34 7.52
C ARG A 145 11.98 -7.32 9.02
N VAL A 146 10.73 -7.30 9.48
CA VAL A 146 10.38 -7.07 10.90
C VAL A 146 10.45 -8.31 11.79
N GLY A 147 10.59 -9.49 11.18
CA GLY A 147 10.58 -10.78 11.86
C GLY A 147 9.17 -11.24 12.24
N TYR A 148 9.01 -12.55 12.41
CA TYR A 148 7.71 -13.20 12.68
C TYR A 148 7.12 -12.89 14.07
N ALA A 149 7.92 -12.34 14.99
CA ALA A 149 7.46 -12.02 16.35
C ALA A 149 6.32 -10.98 16.35
N LEU A 150 6.31 -10.04 15.39
CA LEU A 150 5.25 -9.05 15.26
C LEU A 150 3.88 -9.68 14.97
N LEU A 151 3.83 -10.85 14.33
CA LEU A 151 2.58 -11.57 14.09
C LEU A 151 1.82 -11.83 15.40
N SER A 152 2.54 -12.16 16.47
CA SER A 152 1.94 -12.39 17.79
C SER A 152 1.32 -11.14 18.41
N ALA A 153 1.80 -9.94 18.03
CA ALA A 153 1.27 -8.67 18.53
C ALA A 153 0.03 -8.20 17.74
N ILE A 154 -0.05 -8.52 16.44
CA ILE A 154 -1.18 -8.08 15.60
C ILE A 154 -2.37 -9.05 15.63
N VAL A 155 -2.13 -10.36 15.82
CA VAL A 155 -3.15 -11.41 15.84
C VAL A 155 -4.26 -11.15 16.88
N PRO A 156 -3.98 -10.61 18.09
CA PRO A 156 -5.02 -10.18 19.03
C PRO A 156 -6.00 -9.13 18.48
N HIS A 157 -5.61 -8.39 17.43
CA HIS A 157 -6.43 -7.32 16.84
C HIS A 157 -7.23 -7.76 15.59
N ARG A 158 -7.30 -9.06 15.30
CA ARG A 158 -7.99 -9.61 14.11
C ARG A 158 -9.41 -9.14 13.86
N ALA A 159 -10.18 -9.01 14.94
CA ALA A 159 -11.56 -8.51 14.88
C ALA A 159 -11.67 -7.12 14.25
N ARG A 160 -10.57 -6.36 14.21
CA ARG A 160 -10.49 -4.99 13.72
C ARG A 160 -9.84 -4.87 12.36
N TRP A 161 -9.26 -5.91 11.78
CA TRP A 161 -8.58 -5.81 10.49
C TRP A 161 -9.58 -5.49 9.38
N GLU A 162 -9.35 -4.43 8.62
CA GLU A 162 -10.15 -4.03 7.45
C GLU A 162 -9.34 -4.12 6.16
N HIS A 163 -8.09 -3.64 6.20
CA HIS A 163 -7.13 -3.76 5.10
C HIS A 163 -5.84 -4.34 5.63
N LEU A 164 -5.34 -5.39 4.99
CA LEU A 164 -4.15 -6.09 5.44
C LEU A 164 -3.23 -6.37 4.26
N LYS A 165 -2.01 -5.84 4.31
CA LYS A 165 -0.92 -6.13 3.39
C LYS A 165 0.21 -6.82 4.13
N LEU A 166 0.65 -7.97 3.63
CA LEU A 166 1.60 -8.83 4.31
C LEU A 166 2.65 -9.35 3.34
N SER A 167 3.91 -9.13 3.65
CA SER A 167 5.03 -9.91 3.12
C SER A 167 5.31 -11.04 4.09
N ILE A 168 5.00 -12.29 3.73
CA ILE A 168 5.03 -13.41 4.68
C ILE A 168 5.36 -14.74 4.01
N ASP A 169 6.11 -15.58 4.73
CA ASP A 169 6.26 -16.99 4.38
C ASP A 169 4.90 -17.71 4.60
N PRO A 170 4.39 -18.44 3.60
CA PRO A 170 3.12 -19.13 3.69
C PRO A 170 2.95 -19.98 4.96
N SER A 171 4.02 -20.58 5.50
CA SER A 171 3.96 -21.44 6.69
C SER A 171 3.46 -20.72 7.95
N SER A 172 3.44 -19.38 7.93
CA SER A 172 2.93 -18.54 9.01
C SER A 172 1.44 -18.17 8.85
N LEU A 173 0.84 -18.40 7.68
CA LEU A 173 -0.58 -18.11 7.42
C LEU A 173 -1.53 -18.85 8.39
N PRO A 174 -1.29 -20.12 8.79
CA PRO A 174 -2.20 -20.81 9.70
C PRO A 174 -2.30 -20.11 11.05
N ARG A 175 -1.17 -19.58 11.56
CA ARG A 175 -1.14 -18.84 12.82
C ARG A 175 -1.85 -17.49 12.70
N LEU A 176 -1.75 -16.86 11.54
CA LEU A 176 -2.38 -15.58 11.30
C LEU A 176 -3.90 -15.71 11.20
N PHE A 177 -4.36 -16.77 10.55
CA PHE A 177 -5.77 -17.01 10.25
C PHE A 177 -6.40 -18.15 11.07
N ASP A 178 -5.88 -18.45 12.27
CA ASP A 178 -6.49 -19.44 13.18
C ASP A 178 -7.83 -18.99 13.82
N GLY A 179 -8.40 -17.87 13.38
CA GLY A 179 -9.62 -17.27 13.93
C GLY A 179 -10.26 -16.24 12.98
N PRO A 180 -11.49 -15.78 13.28
CA PRO A 180 -12.26 -14.94 12.38
C PRO A 180 -11.67 -13.53 12.24
N ALA A 181 -11.74 -12.97 11.03
CA ALA A 181 -11.46 -11.56 10.75
C ALA A 181 -12.69 -10.91 10.08
N PRO A 182 -13.74 -10.60 10.87
CA PRO A 182 -15.08 -10.24 10.37
C PRO A 182 -15.13 -8.93 9.57
N LEU A 183 -14.18 -8.03 9.77
CA LEU A 183 -14.14 -6.73 9.08
C LEU A 183 -13.20 -6.71 7.87
N LEU A 184 -12.45 -7.80 7.60
CA LEU A 184 -11.41 -7.80 6.58
C LEU A 184 -12.06 -7.70 5.19
N ARG A 185 -11.75 -6.61 4.47
CA ARG A 185 -12.28 -6.31 3.13
C ARG A 185 -11.25 -6.47 2.04
N HIS A 186 -10.00 -6.11 2.34
CA HIS A 186 -8.89 -6.13 1.41
C HIS A 186 -7.71 -6.90 2.00
N LEU A 187 -7.22 -7.89 1.26
CA LEU A 187 -6.07 -8.70 1.64
C LEU A 187 -5.03 -8.68 0.51
N ASP A 188 -3.82 -8.22 0.80
CA ASP A 188 -2.67 -8.21 -0.11
C ASP A 188 -1.58 -9.12 0.48
N LEU A 189 -1.32 -10.23 -0.20
CA LEU A 189 -0.33 -11.22 0.18
C LEU A 189 0.85 -11.17 -0.78
N LEU A 190 2.03 -10.93 -0.21
CA LEU A 190 3.32 -11.05 -0.85
C LEU A 190 4.02 -12.29 -0.28
N LEU A 191 4.03 -13.37 -1.06
CA LEU A 191 4.48 -14.70 -0.65
C LEU A 191 5.87 -15.02 -1.22
N SER A 192 6.72 -15.64 -0.43
CA SER A 192 7.99 -16.26 -0.84
C SER A 192 8.13 -17.64 -0.22
N ASN A 193 9.10 -18.46 -0.66
CA ASN A 193 9.38 -19.79 -0.08
C ASN A 193 8.13 -20.69 0.08
N CYS A 194 7.28 -20.76 -0.94
CA CYS A 194 6.01 -21.48 -0.87
C CYS A 194 6.23 -22.99 -0.66
N GLN A 195 5.98 -23.50 0.54
CA GLN A 195 5.74 -24.94 0.76
C GLN A 195 4.22 -25.18 0.83
N PRO A 196 3.70 -26.35 0.42
CA PRO A 196 2.28 -26.67 0.57
C PRO A 196 1.87 -26.59 2.03
N ILE A 197 0.74 -25.94 2.35
CA ILE A 197 0.26 -25.78 3.72
C ILE A 197 -1.22 -26.08 3.79
N GLU A 198 -1.62 -26.91 4.74
CA GLU A 198 -3.04 -27.11 5.03
C GLU A 198 -3.56 -25.97 5.92
N LEU A 199 -4.33 -25.07 5.31
CA LEU A 199 -5.08 -24.05 6.02
C LEU A 199 -6.53 -24.49 6.19
N HIS A 200 -7.09 -24.20 7.37
CA HIS A 200 -8.50 -24.42 7.62
C HIS A 200 -9.30 -23.24 7.08
N ALA A 201 -10.54 -23.48 6.66
CA ALA A 201 -11.42 -22.42 6.18
C ALA A 201 -11.56 -21.31 7.24
N VAL A 202 -11.30 -20.07 6.81
CA VAL A 202 -11.27 -18.90 7.69
C VAL A 202 -12.54 -18.09 7.45
N ASP A 203 -13.22 -17.70 8.52
CA ASP A 203 -14.41 -16.84 8.41
C ASP A 203 -13.99 -15.38 8.10
N LEU A 204 -14.13 -15.02 6.81
CA LEU A 204 -13.80 -13.72 6.24
C LEU A 204 -15.02 -13.14 5.48
N PRO A 205 -16.15 -12.88 6.14
CA PRO A 205 -17.45 -12.64 5.50
C PRO A 205 -17.50 -11.34 4.68
N GLN A 206 -16.64 -10.37 5.01
CA GLN A 206 -16.57 -9.07 4.34
C GLN A 206 -15.46 -8.98 3.29
N LEU A 207 -14.70 -10.06 3.03
CA LEU A 207 -13.59 -10.03 2.09
C LEU A 207 -14.12 -9.85 0.67
N ARG A 208 -13.63 -8.83 -0.05
CA ARG A 208 -14.07 -8.51 -1.42
C ARG A 208 -12.91 -8.37 -2.40
N SER A 209 -11.72 -8.04 -1.91
CA SER A 209 -10.55 -7.77 -2.73
C SER A 209 -9.34 -8.54 -2.22
N VAL A 210 -8.72 -9.30 -3.11
CA VAL A 210 -7.51 -10.08 -2.82
C VAL A 210 -6.45 -9.77 -3.86
N MET A 211 -5.23 -9.51 -3.40
CA MET A 211 -4.02 -9.44 -4.22
C MET A 211 -3.05 -10.50 -3.73
N ILE A 212 -2.53 -11.33 -4.62
CA ILE A 212 -1.52 -12.35 -4.31
C ILE A 212 -0.35 -12.17 -5.28
N ARG A 213 0.85 -12.04 -4.72
CA ARG A 213 2.11 -11.96 -5.48
C ARG A 213 3.08 -13.00 -4.95
N VAL A 214 3.73 -13.74 -5.84
CA VAL A 214 4.74 -14.75 -5.48
C VAL A 214 6.11 -14.34 -6.02
N PHE A 215 7.16 -14.46 -5.21
CA PHE A 215 8.51 -13.96 -5.56
C PHE A 215 9.58 -15.03 -5.85
N ASP A 216 9.28 -16.33 -5.72
CA ASP A 216 10.25 -17.41 -6.00
C ASP A 216 9.57 -18.62 -6.69
N GLU A 217 10.08 -18.98 -7.88
CA GLU A 217 9.76 -20.25 -8.56
C GLU A 217 10.80 -21.32 -8.15
N PRO A 218 10.40 -22.58 -7.89
CA PRO A 218 9.30 -23.29 -8.57
C PRO A 218 8.22 -23.90 -7.63
N MET A 219 7.96 -23.33 -6.45
CA MET A 219 7.16 -24.03 -5.41
C MET A 219 5.76 -23.44 -5.15
N ALA A 220 5.12 -22.83 -6.14
CA ALA A 220 3.86 -22.10 -5.97
C ALA A 220 2.58 -22.97 -5.80
N GLY A 221 2.71 -24.27 -5.48
CA GLY A 221 1.58 -25.13 -5.08
C GLY A 221 0.91 -24.72 -3.76
N ALA A 222 1.52 -23.83 -2.98
CA ALA A 222 0.96 -23.32 -1.72
C ALA A 222 -0.27 -22.41 -1.89
N VAL A 223 -0.49 -21.82 -3.07
CA VAL A 223 -1.53 -20.81 -3.27
C VAL A 223 -2.94 -21.43 -3.36
N GLU A 224 -3.09 -22.61 -3.96
CA GLU A 224 -4.36 -23.36 -3.96
C GLU A 224 -4.80 -23.73 -2.54
N SER A 225 -3.83 -23.94 -1.66
CA SER A 225 -4.08 -24.35 -0.29
C SER A 225 -4.48 -23.21 0.64
N ILE A 226 -4.67 -21.98 0.12
CA ILE A 226 -5.19 -20.84 0.88
C ILE A 226 -6.73 -20.81 0.76
N PRO A 227 -7.49 -21.21 1.80
CA PRO A 227 -8.94 -21.34 1.78
C PRO A 227 -9.59 -19.96 1.97
N LEU A 228 -9.40 -19.09 0.99
CA LEU A 228 -10.10 -17.82 0.92
C LEU A 228 -11.53 -18.06 0.38
N PRO A 229 -12.51 -17.23 0.78
CA PRO A 229 -13.85 -17.30 0.22
C PRO A 229 -13.87 -16.71 -1.20
N TRP A 230 -13.30 -17.44 -2.17
CA TRP A 230 -13.14 -16.99 -3.56
C TRP A 230 -14.46 -16.54 -4.20
N ALA A 231 -15.56 -17.22 -3.89
CA ALA A 231 -16.86 -17.02 -4.52
C ALA A 231 -17.51 -15.64 -4.26
N GLN A 232 -17.13 -14.95 -3.17
CA GLN A 232 -17.65 -13.61 -2.83
C GLN A 232 -16.72 -12.48 -3.26
N LEU A 233 -15.55 -12.78 -3.83
CA LEU A 233 -14.59 -11.77 -4.26
C LEU A 233 -15.13 -11.02 -5.48
N THR A 234 -14.98 -9.70 -5.47
CA THR A 234 -15.32 -8.81 -6.58
C THR A 234 -14.09 -8.25 -7.27
N SER A 235 -12.92 -8.31 -6.61
CA SER A 235 -11.64 -7.85 -7.12
C SER A 235 -10.56 -8.88 -6.81
N LEU A 236 -9.81 -9.30 -7.84
CA LEU A 236 -8.71 -10.25 -7.70
C LEU A 236 -7.50 -9.78 -8.51
N VAL A 237 -6.33 -9.81 -7.89
CA VAL A 237 -5.05 -9.56 -8.56
C VAL A 237 -4.12 -10.73 -8.27
N LEU A 238 -3.65 -11.41 -9.31
CA LEU A 238 -2.71 -12.53 -9.19
C LEU A 238 -1.44 -12.18 -9.95
N TRP A 239 -0.28 -12.30 -9.30
CA TRP A 239 1.01 -12.05 -9.92
C TRP A 239 1.97 -13.20 -9.69
N ALA A 240 2.58 -13.70 -10.78
CA ALA A 240 3.51 -14.82 -10.73
C ALA A 240 2.94 -16.07 -10.05
N VAL A 241 1.63 -16.29 -10.21
CA VAL A 241 0.93 -17.49 -9.76
C VAL A 241 0.91 -18.50 -10.92
N PRO A 242 1.21 -19.79 -10.68
CA PRO A 242 1.16 -20.82 -11.71
C PRO A 242 -0.19 -20.89 -12.40
N SER A 243 -0.17 -21.23 -13.70
CA SER A 243 -1.37 -21.32 -14.54
C SER A 243 -2.43 -22.24 -13.96
N SER A 244 -2.06 -23.43 -13.48
CA SER A 244 -3.00 -24.40 -12.90
C SER A 244 -3.74 -23.82 -11.67
N VAL A 245 -3.00 -23.17 -10.78
CA VAL A 245 -3.52 -22.56 -9.56
C VAL A 245 -4.41 -21.37 -9.89
N MET A 246 -3.96 -20.51 -10.80
CA MET A 246 -4.72 -19.37 -11.30
C MET A 246 -6.08 -19.83 -11.85
N VAL A 247 -6.10 -20.85 -12.70
CA VAL A 247 -7.33 -21.40 -13.30
C VAL A 247 -8.26 -21.95 -12.22
N SER A 248 -7.72 -22.74 -11.28
CA SER A 248 -8.48 -23.27 -10.14
C SER A 248 -9.15 -22.17 -9.31
N ILE A 249 -8.43 -21.07 -9.06
CA ILE A 249 -8.96 -19.91 -8.34
C ILE A 249 -10.05 -19.20 -9.13
N LEU A 250 -9.84 -18.97 -10.44
CA LEU A 250 -10.82 -18.29 -11.29
C LEU A 250 -12.13 -19.07 -11.38
N HIS A 251 -12.10 -20.40 -11.44
CA HIS A 251 -13.30 -21.24 -11.38
C HIS A 251 -14.09 -21.07 -10.08
N GLN A 252 -13.41 -20.81 -8.98
CA GLN A 252 -14.03 -20.62 -7.66
C GLN A 252 -14.53 -19.19 -7.42
N ALA A 253 -14.27 -18.25 -8.34
CA ALA A 253 -14.54 -16.83 -8.17
C ALA A 253 -15.51 -16.25 -9.24
N PRO A 254 -16.76 -16.76 -9.35
CA PRO A 254 -17.71 -16.30 -10.38
C PRO A 254 -18.21 -14.86 -10.20
N SER A 255 -18.08 -14.29 -8.99
CA SER A 255 -18.57 -12.94 -8.66
C SER A 255 -17.57 -11.82 -9.00
N LEU A 256 -16.44 -12.15 -9.63
CA LEU A 256 -15.42 -11.17 -9.98
C LEU A 256 -15.95 -10.10 -10.92
N VAL A 257 -15.68 -8.85 -10.57
CA VAL A 257 -15.96 -7.65 -11.38
C VAL A 257 -14.66 -7.08 -11.95
N HIS A 258 -13.57 -7.17 -11.18
CA HIS A 258 -12.24 -6.70 -11.57
C HIS A 258 -11.23 -7.83 -11.39
N CYS A 259 -10.47 -8.16 -12.43
CA CYS A 259 -9.43 -9.18 -12.37
C CYS A 259 -8.16 -8.67 -13.05
N VAL A 260 -7.00 -8.79 -12.42
CA VAL A 260 -5.70 -8.49 -13.03
C VAL A 260 -4.79 -9.70 -12.89
N LEU A 261 -4.25 -10.17 -14.01
CA LEU A 261 -3.38 -11.34 -14.08
C LEU A 261 -1.99 -10.92 -14.57
N GLY A 262 -1.00 -11.16 -13.75
CA GLY A 262 0.37 -10.73 -13.92
C GLY A 262 1.33 -11.90 -14.08
N PHE A 263 2.16 -11.85 -15.12
CA PHE A 263 3.02 -12.95 -15.52
C PHE A 263 4.50 -12.53 -15.54
N PRO A 264 5.41 -13.32 -14.94
CA PRO A 264 6.85 -13.07 -15.06
C PRO A 264 7.36 -13.44 -16.47
N PRO A 265 8.52 -12.89 -16.90
CA PRO A 265 8.99 -13.01 -18.29
C PRO A 265 9.31 -14.46 -18.72
N LYS A 266 9.63 -15.33 -17.76
CA LYS A 266 10.05 -16.72 -18.00
C LYS A 266 8.92 -17.74 -17.82
N HIS A 267 7.72 -17.28 -17.49
CA HIS A 267 6.60 -18.17 -17.20
C HIS A 267 5.94 -18.61 -18.50
N GLU A 268 6.25 -19.83 -18.95
CA GLU A 268 5.43 -20.49 -19.95
C GLU A 268 4.10 -20.83 -19.29
N LEU A 269 2.98 -20.38 -19.86
CA LEU A 269 1.69 -20.95 -19.51
C LEU A 269 1.69 -22.34 -20.16
N SER A 270 1.84 -23.37 -19.35
CA SER A 270 1.51 -24.73 -19.78
C SER A 270 0.11 -24.70 -20.38
N SER A 271 -0.08 -25.39 -21.51
CA SER A 271 -1.36 -25.40 -22.23
C SER A 271 -2.50 -25.67 -21.26
N PHE A 272 -3.51 -24.80 -21.25
CA PHE A 272 -4.61 -24.72 -20.28
C PHE A 272 -5.56 -25.94 -20.26
N GLY A 273 -5.14 -27.08 -20.81
CA GLY A 273 -5.94 -28.32 -20.86
C GLY A 273 -7.27 -28.18 -21.62
N GLY A 274 -7.55 -27.04 -22.25
CA GLY A 274 -8.86 -26.72 -22.82
C GLY A 274 -9.95 -26.44 -21.77
N GLU A 275 -9.60 -26.12 -20.51
CA GLU A 275 -10.58 -25.80 -19.48
C GLU A 275 -11.22 -24.42 -19.72
N HIS A 276 -12.54 -24.40 -19.86
CA HIS A 276 -13.29 -23.19 -20.17
C HIS A 276 -13.73 -22.46 -18.89
N ILE A 277 -13.21 -21.25 -18.68
CA ILE A 277 -13.47 -20.42 -17.51
C ILE A 277 -14.60 -19.44 -17.83
N THR A 278 -15.61 -19.37 -16.97
CA THR A 278 -16.72 -18.41 -17.12
C THR A 278 -16.75 -17.43 -15.97
N LEU A 279 -16.60 -16.14 -16.27
CA LEU A 279 -16.65 -15.03 -15.31
C LEU A 279 -17.77 -14.07 -15.72
N PRO A 280 -19.03 -14.36 -15.32
CA PRO A 280 -20.21 -13.70 -15.88
C PRO A 280 -20.32 -12.22 -15.51
N CYS A 281 -19.74 -11.81 -14.38
CA CYS A 281 -19.84 -10.45 -13.85
C CYS A 281 -18.59 -9.59 -14.13
N LEU A 282 -17.59 -10.13 -14.84
CA LEU A 282 -16.30 -9.46 -15.00
C LEU A 282 -16.44 -8.25 -15.92
N GLU A 283 -16.22 -7.06 -15.39
CA GLU A 283 -16.29 -5.80 -16.14
C GLU A 283 -14.90 -5.31 -16.56
N THR A 284 -13.87 -5.57 -15.76
CA THR A 284 -12.48 -5.18 -16.04
C THR A 284 -11.56 -6.39 -15.98
N LEU A 285 -10.83 -6.65 -17.06
CA LEU A 285 -9.76 -7.64 -17.14
C LEU A 285 -8.43 -6.95 -17.47
N GLY A 286 -7.44 -7.09 -16.60
CA GLY A 286 -6.07 -6.65 -16.81
C GLY A 286 -5.13 -7.83 -17.04
N LEU A 287 -4.26 -7.73 -18.03
CA LEU A 287 -3.18 -8.69 -18.29
C LEU A 287 -1.86 -7.94 -18.27
N GLU A 288 -0.97 -8.31 -17.36
CA GLU A 288 0.30 -7.61 -17.17
C GLU A 288 1.48 -8.57 -17.29
N THR A 289 2.60 -8.09 -17.80
CA THR A 289 3.87 -8.82 -17.80
C THR A 289 5.02 -7.90 -17.46
N LEU A 290 6.05 -8.42 -16.80
CA LEU A 290 7.32 -7.68 -16.75
C LEU A 290 7.98 -7.76 -18.14
N VAL A 291 8.35 -6.61 -18.70
CA VAL A 291 9.07 -6.54 -19.97
C VAL A 291 10.53 -6.95 -19.72
N SER A 292 11.00 -7.97 -20.44
CA SER A 292 12.43 -8.30 -20.54
C SER A 292 12.82 -8.22 -22.01
N GLU A 293 13.91 -7.53 -22.32
CA GLU A 293 14.40 -7.27 -23.68
C GLU A 293 14.74 -8.54 -24.49
N THR A 294 14.72 -9.72 -23.87
CA THR A 294 15.41 -10.92 -24.39
C THR A 294 14.51 -12.09 -24.77
N PHE A 295 13.21 -12.09 -24.43
CA PHE A 295 12.37 -13.28 -24.66
C PHE A 295 11.00 -12.92 -25.23
N GLY A 296 10.74 -13.41 -26.45
CA GLY A 296 9.43 -13.41 -27.06
C GLY A 296 8.49 -14.36 -26.31
N LEU A 297 7.35 -13.83 -25.86
CA LEU A 297 6.39 -14.55 -25.04
C LEU A 297 5.54 -15.47 -25.93
N ILE A 298 5.73 -16.78 -25.78
CA ILE A 298 4.98 -17.82 -26.46
C ILE A 298 3.97 -18.39 -25.45
N ALA A 299 2.76 -18.72 -25.93
CA ALA A 299 1.65 -19.37 -25.21
C ALA A 299 0.72 -18.48 -24.35
N ARG A 300 0.11 -17.43 -24.92
CA ARG A 300 -1.03 -16.71 -24.29
C ARG A 300 -2.34 -16.75 -25.07
N GLU A 301 -2.35 -17.34 -26.27
CA GLU A 301 -3.49 -17.33 -27.18
C GLU A 301 -4.64 -18.24 -26.68
N ASP A 302 -4.29 -19.43 -26.18
CA ASP A 302 -5.27 -20.42 -25.69
C ASP A 302 -6.06 -19.91 -24.47
N PHE A 303 -5.46 -19.06 -23.62
CA PHE A 303 -6.12 -18.59 -22.40
C PHE A 303 -7.34 -17.73 -22.73
N LEU A 304 -7.17 -16.75 -23.62
CA LEU A 304 -8.25 -15.83 -23.99
C LEU A 304 -9.38 -16.55 -24.72
N LEU A 305 -9.03 -17.55 -25.54
CA LEU A 305 -10.03 -18.36 -26.26
C LEU A 305 -10.88 -19.22 -25.32
N ASN A 306 -10.34 -19.60 -24.17
CA ASN A 306 -11.05 -20.41 -23.17
C ASN A 306 -11.76 -19.57 -22.10
N LEU A 307 -11.75 -18.23 -22.20
CA LEU A 307 -12.34 -17.33 -21.22
C LEU A 307 -13.66 -16.73 -21.74
N SER A 308 -14.76 -17.03 -21.06
CA SER A 308 -16.07 -16.41 -21.30
C SER A 308 -16.36 -15.30 -20.30
N VAL A 309 -16.37 -14.06 -20.80
CA VAL A 309 -16.54 -12.82 -20.01
C VAL A 309 -17.61 -11.92 -20.64
N PRO A 310 -18.89 -12.31 -20.58
CA PRO A 310 -19.96 -11.62 -21.30
C PRO A 310 -20.20 -10.18 -20.83
N ALA A 311 -19.84 -9.84 -19.59
CA ALA A 311 -20.00 -8.49 -19.03
C ALA A 311 -18.78 -7.56 -19.24
N LEU A 312 -17.73 -8.01 -19.95
CA LEU A 312 -16.48 -7.28 -20.06
C LEU A 312 -16.69 -5.92 -20.73
N ARG A 313 -16.24 -4.86 -20.05
CA ARG A 313 -16.28 -3.48 -20.54
C ARG A 313 -14.89 -2.91 -20.79
N ARG A 314 -13.91 -3.31 -19.99
CA ARG A 314 -12.55 -2.77 -20.04
C ARG A 314 -11.53 -3.89 -20.10
N LEU A 315 -10.69 -3.86 -21.13
CA LEU A 315 -9.55 -4.76 -21.29
C LEU A 315 -8.27 -3.94 -21.20
N GLU A 316 -7.43 -4.25 -20.22
CA GLU A 316 -6.15 -3.58 -20.00
C GLU A 316 -5.03 -4.56 -20.25
N PHE A 317 -4.00 -4.16 -21.01
CA PHE A 317 -2.80 -4.97 -21.12
C PHE A 317 -1.56 -4.15 -21.41
N ASN A 318 -0.39 -4.70 -21.08
CA ASN A 318 0.90 -4.09 -21.42
C ASN A 318 1.59 -4.80 -22.60
N GLU A 319 2.51 -4.11 -23.26
CA GLU A 319 3.11 -4.54 -24.54
C GLU A 319 3.63 -5.97 -24.52
N GLY A 320 4.33 -6.37 -23.46
CA GLY A 320 4.89 -7.71 -23.39
C GLY A 320 3.81 -8.80 -23.31
N THR A 321 2.57 -8.50 -22.92
CA THR A 321 1.56 -9.56 -22.74
C THR A 321 1.08 -10.19 -24.04
N LEU A 322 1.35 -9.53 -25.16
CA LEU A 322 0.92 -9.98 -26.47
C LEU A 322 2.09 -10.72 -27.12
N GLY A 323 1.91 -12.02 -27.33
CA GLY A 323 2.93 -12.90 -27.91
C GLY A 323 3.24 -12.60 -29.38
N SER A 324 3.67 -13.60 -30.13
CA SER A 324 4.09 -13.44 -31.54
C SER A 324 2.96 -13.09 -32.52
N ASN A 325 1.70 -13.37 -32.22
CA ASN A 325 0.53 -12.95 -33.03
C ASN A 325 -0.59 -12.30 -32.17
N PRO A 326 -0.36 -11.06 -31.70
CA PRO A 326 -1.29 -10.34 -30.82
C PRO A 326 -2.70 -10.19 -31.39
N ILE A 327 -2.77 -9.95 -32.70
CA ILE A 327 -3.93 -9.37 -33.35
C ILE A 327 -5.00 -10.43 -33.59
N GLY A 328 -4.61 -11.64 -34.00
CA GLY A 328 -5.56 -12.73 -34.25
C GLY A 328 -6.34 -13.11 -32.99
N SER A 329 -5.61 -13.33 -31.89
CA SER A 329 -6.18 -13.76 -30.60
C SER A 329 -7.04 -12.67 -29.95
N LEU A 330 -6.58 -11.41 -30.00
CA LEU A 330 -7.39 -10.28 -29.52
C LEU A 330 -8.63 -10.07 -30.38
N THR A 331 -8.53 -10.18 -31.70
CA THR A 331 -9.71 -10.01 -32.59
C THR A 331 -10.75 -11.09 -32.31
N ALA A 332 -10.32 -12.34 -32.13
CA ALA A 332 -11.22 -13.43 -31.72
C ALA A 332 -11.87 -13.14 -30.35
N PHE A 333 -11.08 -12.73 -29.36
CA PHE A 333 -11.59 -12.41 -28.03
C PHE A 333 -12.54 -11.20 -27.98
N ILE A 334 -12.23 -10.13 -28.72
CA ILE A 334 -13.09 -8.96 -28.89
C ILE A 334 -14.40 -9.36 -29.57
N SER A 335 -14.34 -10.26 -30.56
CA SER A 335 -15.56 -10.77 -31.22
C SER A 335 -16.48 -11.56 -30.28
N MET A 336 -15.91 -12.20 -29.24
CA MET A 336 -16.67 -12.91 -28.21
C MET A 336 -17.19 -11.97 -27.09
N SER A 337 -16.69 -10.74 -27.02
CA SER A 337 -16.96 -9.78 -25.93
C SER A 337 -17.83 -8.63 -26.42
N ALA A 338 -19.14 -8.86 -26.53
CA ALA A 338 -20.09 -7.91 -27.13
C ALA A 338 -20.22 -6.55 -26.41
N ASN A 339 -19.81 -6.47 -25.13
CA ASN A 339 -19.97 -5.30 -24.28
C ASN A 339 -18.69 -4.47 -24.09
N LEU A 340 -17.61 -4.79 -24.81
CA LEU A 340 -16.32 -4.14 -24.64
C LEU A 340 -16.38 -2.66 -25.07
N GLN A 341 -16.00 -1.76 -24.18
CA GLN A 341 -16.06 -0.30 -24.35
C GLN A 341 -14.67 0.35 -24.42
N GLU A 342 -13.71 -0.20 -23.70
CA GLU A 342 -12.38 0.39 -23.55
C GLU A 342 -11.29 -0.68 -23.66
N ILE A 343 -10.26 -0.37 -24.44
CA ILE A 343 -9.02 -1.13 -24.50
C ILE A 343 -7.89 -0.18 -24.11
N LYS A 344 -7.20 -0.49 -23.02
CA LYS A 344 -6.04 0.27 -22.57
C LYS A 344 -4.76 -0.51 -22.81
N ILE A 345 -3.85 0.10 -23.54
CA ILE A 345 -2.54 -0.47 -23.87
C ILE A 345 -1.47 0.36 -23.17
N THR A 346 -0.69 -0.29 -22.31
CA THR A 346 0.46 0.37 -21.64
C THR A 346 1.75 -0.07 -22.31
N ALA A 347 2.47 0.89 -22.89
CA ALA A 347 3.78 0.68 -23.51
C ALA A 347 4.88 1.28 -22.63
N TYR A 348 6.03 0.60 -22.51
CA TYR A 348 7.17 1.09 -21.74
C TYR A 348 8.18 1.76 -22.67
N GLN A 349 8.79 2.88 -22.27
CA GLN A 349 9.67 3.66 -23.15
C GLN A 349 10.90 2.89 -23.67
N THR A 350 11.38 1.89 -22.94
CA THR A 350 12.55 1.08 -23.32
C THR A 350 12.29 0.12 -24.49
N SER A 351 11.02 -0.11 -24.87
CA SER A 351 10.61 -1.11 -25.85
C SER A 351 10.02 -0.54 -27.16
N ILE A 352 10.13 0.77 -27.43
CA ILE A 352 9.60 1.37 -28.68
C ILE A 352 10.44 0.92 -29.90
N GLY A 353 10.22 -0.31 -30.36
CA GLY A 353 10.70 -0.84 -31.63
C GLY A 353 9.73 -0.49 -32.77
N PRO A 354 10.17 -0.59 -34.04
CA PRO A 354 9.31 -0.35 -35.21
C PRO A 354 8.09 -1.29 -35.28
N THR A 355 8.18 -2.48 -34.70
CA THR A 355 7.07 -3.45 -34.55
C THR A 355 5.97 -2.96 -33.61
N THR A 356 6.30 -2.23 -32.55
CA THR A 356 5.36 -1.69 -31.55
C THR A 356 4.43 -0.65 -32.17
N LEU A 357 4.98 0.24 -33.01
CA LEU A 357 4.23 1.26 -33.73
C LEU A 357 3.35 0.70 -34.85
N GLN A 358 3.73 -0.47 -35.39
CA GLN A 358 2.99 -1.15 -36.45
C GLN A 358 1.83 -1.97 -35.88
N ASN A 359 2.07 -2.76 -34.82
CA ASN A 359 1.03 -3.49 -34.11
C ASN A 359 -0.02 -2.54 -33.51
N THR A 360 0.39 -1.42 -32.91
CA THR A 360 -0.55 -0.42 -32.38
C THR A 360 -1.40 0.24 -33.47
N LYS A 361 -0.81 0.55 -34.65
CA LYS A 361 -1.57 1.05 -35.81
C LYS A 361 -2.55 0.03 -36.37
N GLU A 362 -2.14 -1.23 -36.46
CA GLU A 362 -2.99 -2.33 -36.93
C GLU A 362 -4.11 -2.67 -35.92
N MET A 363 -3.86 -2.47 -34.62
CA MET A 363 -4.88 -2.63 -33.57
C MET A 363 -5.92 -1.51 -33.56
N ILE A 364 -5.54 -0.27 -33.88
CA ILE A 364 -6.49 0.84 -34.11
C ILE A 364 -7.40 0.54 -35.30
N SER A 365 -6.95 -0.29 -36.25
CA SER A 365 -7.76 -0.75 -37.38
C SER A 365 -8.57 -2.02 -37.14
N ILE A 366 -8.61 -2.58 -35.91
CA ILE A 366 -9.51 -3.69 -35.58
C ILE A 366 -10.95 -3.21 -35.83
N PRO A 367 -11.70 -3.82 -36.77
CA PRO A 367 -13.02 -3.35 -37.11
C PRO A 367 -13.93 -3.45 -35.89
N ASN A 368 -14.65 -2.38 -35.57
CA ASN A 368 -15.75 -2.41 -34.58
C ASN A 368 -16.73 -3.51 -35.01
N THR A 369 -16.66 -4.66 -34.34
CA THR A 369 -17.50 -5.83 -34.64
C THR A 369 -18.95 -5.64 -34.20
N SER A 370 -19.26 -4.54 -33.49
CA SER A 370 -20.62 -4.14 -33.11
C SER A 370 -20.95 -2.75 -33.69
N PRO A 371 -22.04 -2.60 -34.47
CA PRO A 371 -22.44 -1.31 -35.05
C PRO A 371 -22.91 -0.27 -34.01
N THR A 372 -22.97 -0.64 -32.73
CA THR A 372 -23.50 0.19 -31.63
C THR A 372 -22.49 0.56 -30.55
N THR A 373 -21.26 0.03 -30.58
CA THR A 373 -20.26 0.26 -29.52
C THR A 373 -18.98 0.85 -30.11
N ILE A 374 -18.67 2.10 -29.75
CA ILE A 374 -17.38 2.72 -30.08
C ILE A 374 -16.36 2.24 -29.04
N ILE A 375 -15.40 1.41 -29.45
CA ILE A 375 -14.30 0.99 -28.57
C ILE A 375 -13.29 2.14 -28.46
N ARG A 376 -13.05 2.63 -27.25
CA ARG A 376 -12.00 3.62 -26.98
C ARG A 376 -10.67 2.88 -26.78
N ILE A 377 -9.68 3.19 -27.62
CA ILE A 377 -8.32 2.68 -27.47
C ILE A 377 -7.47 3.78 -26.84
N GLU A 378 -6.96 3.54 -25.63
CA GLU A 378 -6.04 4.44 -24.94
C GLU A 378 -4.64 3.82 -24.90
N ILE A 379 -3.65 4.56 -25.40
CA ILE A 379 -2.25 4.15 -25.36
C ILE A 379 -1.54 5.06 -24.34
N SER A 380 -1.11 4.47 -23.24
CA SER A 380 -0.33 5.15 -22.22
C SER A 380 1.14 4.77 -22.34
N LEU A 381 2.03 5.78 -22.33
CA LEU A 381 3.47 5.58 -22.20
C LEU A 381 3.84 5.62 -20.72
N ALA A 382 4.27 4.48 -20.18
CA ALA A 382 4.84 4.42 -18.83
C ALA A 382 6.32 4.87 -18.89
N LEU A 383 6.65 5.86 -18.06
CA LEU A 383 8.00 6.41 -17.88
C LEU A 383 8.91 5.46 -17.10
#